data_AF-A0A966XY67-F1
#
_entry.id   AF-A0A966XY67-F1
#
_cell.length_a   1.000
_cell.length_b   1.000
_cell.length_c   1.000
_cell.angle_alpha   90.00
_cell.angle_beta   90.00
_cell.angle_gamma   90.00
#
_symmetry.space_group_name_H-M   'P 1'
#
loop_
_entity.id
_entity.type
_entity.pdbx_description
1 polymer ?
#
loop_
_entity_poly.entity_id
_entity_poly.type
_entity_poly.pdbx_seq_one_letter_code
_entity_poly.pdbx_strand_id
1 'polypeptide(L)'
;MSSPQRRRANRANALRSTGPRSAAGKRAASLNATRHGLSVPTDPNVLGPQALRVAELIALEGIAPARARELTGLIIDFERNLSMQRELMMPTPVTEAAREEERTRREVPELDMIDEALDWERLTRGRVPLRMLRGHAKLALRLQKSWLKWQPRLATADPAAFNRYLRRSANQLFKALRSLDGV
;
A
#
# COMPACT_ATOMS: atom_id res chain seq x y z
N MET A 1 5.09 -14.63 -28.36
CA MET A 1 6.13 -14.03 -29.22
C MET A 1 5.68 -12.64 -29.68
N SER A 2 6.47 -11.58 -29.52
CA SER A 2 6.06 -10.23 -29.95
C SER A 2 6.36 -9.99 -31.44
N SER A 3 5.45 -9.34 -32.16
CA SER A 3 5.60 -9.05 -33.59
C SER A 3 6.90 -8.28 -33.92
N PRO A 4 7.43 -8.38 -35.15
CA PRO A 4 8.63 -7.65 -35.59
C PRO A 4 8.52 -6.14 -35.36
N GLN A 5 7.33 -5.56 -35.58
CA GLN A 5 7.03 -4.16 -35.29
C GLN A 5 7.13 -3.82 -33.80
N ARG A 6 6.58 -4.68 -32.91
CA ARG A 6 6.73 -4.50 -31.45
C ARG A 6 8.19 -4.58 -31.01
N ARG A 7 9.00 -5.48 -31.58
CA ARG A 7 10.44 -5.58 -31.26
C ARG A 7 11.20 -4.31 -31.67
N ARG A 8 10.93 -3.75 -32.85
CA ARG A 8 11.59 -2.54 -33.34
C ARG A 8 11.21 -1.31 -32.49
N ALA A 9 9.93 -1.18 -32.14
CA ALA A 9 9.44 -0.13 -31.24
C ALA A 9 10.05 -0.24 -29.83
N ASN A 10 10.11 -1.45 -29.26
CA ASN A 10 10.73 -1.67 -27.95
C ASN A 10 12.23 -1.30 -27.94
N ARG A 11 12.99 -1.61 -29.00
CA ARG A 11 14.40 -1.18 -29.09
C ARG A 11 14.54 0.34 -29.17
N ALA A 12 13.73 0.99 -30.00
CA ALA A 12 13.75 2.46 -30.13
C ALA A 12 13.36 3.16 -28.81
N ASN A 13 12.38 2.61 -28.08
CA ASN A 13 11.98 3.10 -26.76
C ASN A 13 13.05 2.83 -25.69
N ALA A 14 13.72 1.68 -25.73
CA ALA A 14 14.81 1.36 -24.82
C ALA A 14 15.98 2.33 -24.96
N LEU A 15 16.35 2.70 -26.19
CA LEU A 15 17.39 3.70 -26.48
C LEU A 15 17.04 5.11 -25.98
N ARG A 16 15.74 5.42 -25.79
CA ARG A 16 15.24 6.70 -25.25
C ARG A 16 14.91 6.63 -23.76
N SER A 17 14.92 5.44 -23.15
CA SER A 17 14.60 5.25 -21.75
C SER A 17 15.73 5.79 -20.88
N THR A 18 15.44 6.80 -20.08
CA THR A 18 16.41 7.44 -19.19
C THR A 18 16.06 7.26 -17.72
N GLY A 19 15.31 6.20 -17.44
CA GLY A 19 14.74 5.92 -16.13
C GLY A 19 13.82 7.03 -15.62
N PRO A 20 13.20 6.83 -14.46
CA PRO A 20 12.42 7.88 -13.82
C PRO A 20 13.33 8.98 -13.27
N ARG A 21 13.31 10.17 -13.90
CA ARG A 21 14.07 11.34 -13.44
C ARG A 21 13.33 12.21 -12.42
N SER A 22 11.99 12.21 -12.47
CA SER A 22 11.15 12.95 -11.51
C SER A 22 10.88 12.15 -10.23
N ALA A 23 10.61 12.85 -9.11
CA ALA A 23 10.23 12.21 -7.85
C ALA A 23 8.97 11.32 -8.01
N ALA A 24 7.99 11.78 -8.79
CA ALA A 24 6.80 11.01 -9.12
C ALA A 24 7.12 9.74 -9.92
N GLY A 25 8.04 9.82 -10.89
CA GLY A 25 8.49 8.65 -11.65
C GLY A 25 9.23 7.63 -10.79
N LYS A 26 10.08 8.09 -9.86
CA LYS A 26 10.86 7.22 -8.96
C LYS A 26 9.92 6.45 -8.03
N ARG A 27 8.91 7.13 -7.47
CA ARG A 27 7.85 6.51 -6.66
C ARG A 27 7.05 5.47 -7.46
N ALA A 28 6.67 5.79 -8.70
CA ALA A 28 5.95 4.84 -9.56
C ALA A 28 6.78 3.58 -9.87
N ALA A 29 8.08 3.74 -10.14
CA ALA A 29 8.98 2.61 -10.34
C ALA A 29 9.14 1.76 -9.08
N SER A 30 9.26 2.39 -7.91
CA SER A 30 9.29 1.70 -6.61
C SER A 30 8.00 0.90 -6.38
N LEU A 31 6.82 1.49 -6.57
CA LEU A 31 5.54 0.79 -6.45
C LEU A 31 5.42 -0.39 -7.43
N ASN A 32 5.92 -0.26 -8.65
CA ASN A 32 5.91 -1.34 -9.62
C ASN A 32 6.84 -2.49 -9.20
N ALA A 33 8.02 -2.19 -8.65
CA ALA A 33 8.91 -3.19 -8.08
C ALA A 33 8.26 -3.90 -6.89
N THR A 34 7.59 -3.16 -6.00
CA THR A 34 6.85 -3.74 -4.87
C THR A 34 5.74 -4.67 -5.34
N ARG A 35 4.88 -4.22 -6.27
CA ARG A 35 3.82 -5.05 -6.86
C ARG A 35 4.38 -6.30 -7.53
N HIS A 36 5.49 -6.16 -8.25
CA HIS A 36 6.17 -7.29 -8.86
C HIS A 36 6.60 -8.31 -7.78
N GLY A 37 7.25 -7.87 -6.71
CA GLY A 37 7.68 -8.73 -5.59
C GLY A 37 6.54 -9.45 -4.86
N LEU A 38 5.33 -8.88 -4.84
CA LEU A 38 4.13 -9.53 -4.28
C LEU A 38 3.48 -10.53 -5.25
N SER A 39 3.75 -10.39 -6.54
CA SER A 39 3.16 -11.24 -7.59
C SER A 39 4.03 -12.43 -7.98
N VAL A 40 5.34 -12.36 -7.72
CA VAL A 40 6.29 -13.43 -8.03
C VAL A 40 6.16 -14.53 -6.96
N PRO A 41 5.77 -15.75 -7.36
CA PRO A 41 5.68 -16.88 -6.44
C PRO A 41 7.06 -17.25 -5.88
N THR A 42 7.10 -17.74 -4.65
CA THR A 42 8.32 -18.31 -4.07
C THR A 42 8.61 -19.68 -4.68
N ASP A 43 9.84 -19.91 -5.15
CA ASP A 43 10.28 -21.19 -5.70
C ASP A 43 10.56 -22.19 -4.55
N PRO A 44 9.79 -23.30 -4.45
CA PRO A 44 9.97 -24.28 -3.37
C PRO A 44 11.28 -25.07 -3.47
N ASN A 45 11.99 -25.01 -4.60
CA ASN A 45 13.29 -25.66 -4.77
C ASN A 45 14.46 -24.78 -4.33
N VAL A 46 14.23 -23.48 -4.15
CA VAL A 46 15.26 -22.48 -3.81
C VAL A 46 14.87 -21.76 -2.52
N LEU A 47 14.68 -22.54 -1.46
CA LEU A 47 14.35 -22.04 -0.13
C LEU A 47 15.62 -21.72 0.68
N GLY A 48 15.59 -20.61 1.42
CA GLY A 48 16.64 -20.28 2.38
C GLY A 48 16.65 -21.20 3.61
N PRO A 49 17.72 -21.18 4.43
CA PRO A 49 17.88 -22.10 5.55
C PRO A 49 16.72 -22.10 6.56
N GLN A 50 16.18 -20.92 6.89
CA GLN A 50 15.04 -20.80 7.81
C GLN A 50 13.76 -21.39 7.21
N ALA A 51 13.54 -21.18 5.91
CA ALA A 51 12.40 -21.74 5.21
C ALA A 51 12.50 -23.27 5.10
N LEU A 52 13.70 -23.81 4.85
CA LEU A 52 13.93 -25.25 4.89
C LEU A 52 13.59 -25.84 6.27
N ARG A 53 13.92 -25.14 7.36
CA ARG A 53 13.56 -25.58 8.71
C ARG A 53 12.04 -25.63 8.92
N VAL A 54 11.30 -24.66 8.37
CA VAL A 54 9.82 -24.69 8.39
C VAL A 54 9.30 -25.89 7.59
N ALA A 55 9.87 -26.15 6.41
CA ALA A 55 9.49 -27.31 5.60
C ALA A 55 9.76 -28.65 6.33
N GLU A 56 10.88 -28.76 7.07
CA GLU A 56 11.16 -29.92 7.91
C GLU A 56 10.10 -30.11 9.00
N LEU A 57 9.69 -29.02 9.68
CA LEU A 57 8.64 -29.09 10.69
C LEU A 57 7.29 -29.53 10.11
N ILE A 58 6.92 -29.02 8.93
CA ILE A 58 5.69 -29.44 8.23
C ILE A 58 5.77 -30.92 7.84
N ALA A 59 6.95 -31.41 7.44
CA ALA A 59 7.13 -32.81 7.08
C ALA A 59 6.95 -33.78 8.28
N LEU A 60 7.15 -33.30 9.52
CA LEU A 60 6.92 -34.10 10.72
C LEU A 60 5.43 -34.46 10.92
N GLU A 61 4.51 -33.70 10.30
CA GLU A 61 3.08 -33.97 10.30
C GLU A 61 2.68 -35.08 9.30
N GLY A 62 3.65 -35.86 8.80
CA GLY A 62 3.43 -36.92 7.82
C GLY A 62 3.28 -36.44 6.38
N ILE A 63 3.56 -35.16 6.11
CA ILE A 63 3.48 -34.58 4.78
C ILE A 63 4.77 -34.87 3.99
N ALA A 64 4.64 -35.33 2.75
CA ALA A 64 5.79 -35.62 1.89
C ALA A 64 6.75 -34.40 1.78
N PRO A 65 8.08 -34.59 1.84
CA PRO A 65 9.04 -33.48 1.90
C PRO A 65 8.93 -32.45 0.76
N ALA A 66 8.65 -32.92 -0.47
CA ALA A 66 8.42 -32.03 -1.60
C ALA A 66 7.17 -31.15 -1.38
N ARG A 67 6.09 -31.75 -0.87
CA ARG A 67 4.85 -31.05 -0.57
C ARG A 67 4.99 -30.09 0.60
N ALA A 68 5.79 -30.44 1.61
CA ALA A 68 6.11 -29.56 2.73
C ALA A 68 6.88 -28.29 2.29
N ARG A 69 7.79 -28.42 1.32
CA ARG A 69 8.48 -27.28 0.71
C ARG A 69 7.54 -26.39 -0.10
N GLU A 70 6.62 -26.99 -0.86
CA GLU A 70 5.57 -26.25 -1.57
C GLU A 70 4.68 -25.44 -0.61
N LEU A 71 4.21 -26.08 0.48
CA LEU A 71 3.42 -25.41 1.51
C LEU A 71 4.20 -24.26 2.16
N THR A 72 5.48 -24.46 2.43
CA THR A 72 6.36 -23.41 2.96
C THR A 72 6.44 -22.21 2.01
N GLY A 73 6.60 -22.45 0.70
CA GLY A 73 6.59 -21.38 -0.30
C GLY A 73 5.29 -20.58 -0.29
N LEU A 74 4.14 -21.27 -0.17
CA LEU A 74 2.83 -20.63 -0.08
C LEU A 74 2.64 -19.83 1.21
N ILE A 75 3.17 -20.30 2.35
CA ILE A 75 3.16 -19.57 3.63
C ILE A 75 4.00 -18.29 3.50
N ILE A 76 5.19 -18.37 2.89
CA ILE A 76 6.05 -17.20 2.65
C ILE A 76 5.33 -16.16 1.79
N ASP A 77 4.70 -16.60 0.70
CA ASP A 77 3.96 -15.70 -0.19
C ASP A 77 2.77 -15.06 0.53
N PHE A 78 2.07 -15.81 1.39
CA PHE A 78 0.99 -15.28 2.23
C PHE A 78 1.50 -14.23 3.23
N GLU A 79 2.53 -14.55 4.02
CA GLU A 79 3.10 -13.65 5.02
C GLU A 79 3.68 -12.37 4.40
N ARG A 80 4.35 -12.48 3.25
CA ARG A 80 4.85 -11.31 2.50
C ARG A 80 3.70 -10.37 2.11
N ASN A 81 2.59 -10.92 1.63
CA ASN A 81 1.42 -10.14 1.26
C ASN A 81 0.70 -9.56 2.49
N LEU A 82 0.63 -10.30 3.59
CA LEU A 82 0.03 -9.85 4.84
C LEU A 82 0.84 -8.72 5.49
N SER A 83 2.18 -8.82 5.51
CA SER A 83 3.06 -7.76 6.01
C SER A 83 2.86 -6.46 5.24
N MET A 84 2.80 -6.52 3.91
CA MET A 84 2.53 -5.35 3.09
C MET A 84 1.15 -4.76 3.35
N GLN A 85 0.12 -5.60 3.53
CA GLN A 85 -1.21 -5.11 3.89
C GLN A 85 -1.19 -4.39 5.23
N ARG A 86 -0.47 -4.94 6.24
CA ARG A 86 -0.28 -4.29 7.53
C ARG A 86 0.42 -2.95 7.36
N GLU A 87 1.54 -2.88 6.66
CA GLU A 87 2.25 -1.62 6.40
C GLU A 87 1.37 -0.57 5.71
N LEU A 88 0.48 -0.98 4.80
CA LEU A 88 -0.47 -0.08 4.12
C LEU A 88 -1.67 0.32 4.99
N MET A 89 -2.08 -0.53 5.94
CA MET A 89 -3.22 -0.32 6.83
C MET A 89 -2.84 0.32 8.17
N MET A 90 -1.57 0.30 8.55
CA MET A 90 -1.08 1.06 9.68
C MET A 90 -1.18 2.54 9.33
N PRO A 91 -1.91 3.36 10.11
CA PRO A 91 -1.86 4.80 9.93
C PRO A 91 -0.40 5.26 10.08
N THR A 92 -0.01 6.30 9.35
CA THR A 92 1.26 7.00 9.57
C THR A 92 1.50 7.12 11.06
N PRO A 93 2.71 6.81 11.57
CA PRO A 93 2.97 6.89 13.01
C PRO A 93 2.51 8.27 13.48
N VAL A 94 1.80 8.31 14.63
CA VAL A 94 1.14 9.50 15.17
C VAL A 94 2.07 10.73 15.17
N THR A 95 3.37 10.52 15.26
CA THR A 95 4.41 11.54 15.19
C THR A 95 4.60 12.18 13.80
N GLU A 96 4.50 11.44 12.69
CA GLU A 96 4.52 12.00 11.34
C GLU A 96 3.19 12.67 11.00
N ALA A 97 2.06 12.06 11.36
CA ALA A 97 0.75 12.68 11.18
C ALA A 97 0.64 14.01 11.97
N ALA A 98 1.12 14.04 13.21
CA ALA A 98 1.17 15.26 14.03
C ALA A 98 2.15 16.29 13.47
N ARG A 99 3.34 15.88 12.98
CA ARG A 99 4.28 16.79 12.31
C ARG A 99 3.71 17.35 11.02
N GLU A 100 2.98 16.55 10.26
CA GLU A 100 2.31 16.96 9.02
C GLU A 100 1.13 17.89 9.33
N GLU A 101 0.37 17.63 10.39
CA GLU A 101 -0.68 18.51 10.90
C GLU A 101 -0.10 19.87 11.33
N GLU A 102 1.00 19.86 12.08
CA GLU A 102 1.69 21.08 12.50
C GLU A 102 2.32 21.84 11.31
N ARG A 103 2.80 21.12 10.30
CA ARG A 103 3.24 21.73 9.03
C ARG A 103 2.07 22.34 8.26
N THR A 104 0.92 21.68 8.29
CA THR A 104 -0.31 22.17 7.66
C THR A 104 -0.84 23.42 8.37
N ARG A 105 -0.78 23.47 9.71
CA ARG A 105 -1.07 24.70 10.47
C ARG A 105 -0.13 25.86 10.10
N ARG A 106 1.15 25.58 9.82
CA ARG A 106 2.10 26.59 9.35
C ARG A 106 1.86 27.06 7.91
N GLU A 107 1.47 26.16 7.02
CA GLU A 107 1.26 26.47 5.60
C GLU A 107 -0.11 27.10 5.32
N VAL A 108 -1.09 26.89 6.20
CA VAL A 108 -2.45 27.44 6.09
C VAL A 108 -2.92 27.99 7.44
N PRO A 109 -2.29 29.06 7.95
CA PRO A 109 -2.65 29.67 9.24
C PRO A 109 -4.09 30.21 9.26
N GLU A 110 -4.69 30.44 8.09
CA GLU A 110 -6.07 30.89 7.97
C GLU A 110 -7.09 29.89 8.50
N LEU A 111 -6.76 28.58 8.58
CA LEU A 111 -7.62 27.57 9.21
C LEU A 111 -7.72 27.81 10.73
N ASP A 112 -6.57 28.00 11.40
CA ASP A 112 -6.52 28.24 12.84
C ASP A 112 -7.21 29.56 13.21
N MET A 113 -6.96 30.63 12.42
CA MET A 113 -7.63 31.93 12.63
C MET A 113 -9.16 31.85 12.49
N ILE A 114 -9.64 30.93 11.65
CA ILE A 114 -11.07 30.71 11.41
C ILE A 114 -11.71 29.91 12.53
N ASP A 115 -11.04 28.87 13.01
CA ASP A 115 -11.51 28.08 14.16
C ASP A 115 -11.52 28.95 15.42
N GLU A 116 -10.49 29.78 15.61
CA GLU A 116 -10.43 30.75 16.70
C GLU A 116 -11.54 31.82 16.59
N ALA A 117 -11.84 32.32 15.38
CA ALA A 117 -12.95 33.24 15.15
C ALA A 117 -14.33 32.59 15.41
N LEU A 118 -14.50 31.30 15.09
CA LEU A 118 -15.69 30.52 15.37
C LEU A 118 -15.90 30.30 16.87
N ASP A 119 -14.82 29.98 17.58
CA ASP A 119 -14.83 29.80 19.03
C ASP A 119 -15.11 31.13 19.73
N TRP A 120 -14.53 32.22 19.25
CA TRP A 120 -14.82 33.56 19.76
C TRP A 120 -16.28 33.97 19.53
N GLU A 121 -16.87 33.66 18.37
CA GLU A 121 -18.31 33.82 18.10
C GLU A 121 -19.18 32.99 19.06
N ARG A 122 -18.80 31.74 19.35
CA ARG A 122 -19.51 30.90 20.34
C ARG A 122 -19.43 31.50 21.74
N LEU A 123 -18.24 31.92 22.17
CA LEU A 123 -18.01 32.47 23.50
C LEU A 123 -18.72 33.81 23.70
N THR A 124 -18.73 34.67 22.69
CA THR A 124 -19.31 36.02 22.80
C THR A 124 -20.81 36.07 22.55
N ARG A 125 -21.33 35.23 21.64
CA ARG A 125 -22.75 35.28 21.21
C ARG A 125 -23.54 34.04 21.60
N GLY A 126 -22.91 33.05 22.22
CA GLY A 126 -23.53 31.77 22.61
C GLY A 126 -23.89 30.85 21.44
N ARG A 127 -23.71 31.30 20.18
CA ARG A 127 -24.04 30.57 18.96
C ARG A 127 -23.25 31.07 17.77
N VAL A 128 -23.01 30.20 16.80
CA VAL A 128 -22.43 30.58 15.51
C VAL A 128 -23.53 30.68 14.45
N PRO A 129 -23.58 31.77 13.66
CA PRO A 129 -24.49 31.88 12.52
C PRO A 129 -24.25 30.78 11.47
N LEU A 130 -25.34 30.17 11.00
CA LEU A 130 -25.30 29.06 10.04
C LEU A 130 -24.57 29.40 8.72
N ARG A 131 -24.64 30.67 8.29
CA ARG A 131 -23.92 31.17 7.10
C ARG A 131 -22.40 31.10 7.27
N MET A 132 -21.90 31.38 8.48
CA MET A 132 -20.49 31.31 8.82
C MET A 132 -20.00 29.87 8.82
N LEU A 133 -20.75 28.96 9.48
CA LEU A 133 -20.47 27.52 9.47
C LEU A 133 -20.40 26.95 8.04
N ARG A 134 -21.32 27.35 7.15
CA ARG A 134 -21.30 26.94 5.74
C ARG A 134 -20.10 27.47 4.98
N GLY A 135 -19.69 28.71 5.23
CA GLY A 135 -18.48 29.29 4.65
C GLY A 135 -17.24 28.52 5.07
N HIS A 136 -17.12 28.20 6.36
CA HIS A 136 -16.01 27.44 6.93
C HIS A 136 -15.97 26.01 6.44
N ALA A 137 -17.09 25.28 6.47
CA ALA A 137 -17.14 23.91 5.93
C ALA A 137 -16.73 23.86 4.45
N LYS A 138 -17.11 24.87 3.65
CA LYS A 138 -16.76 24.94 2.22
C LYS A 138 -15.28 25.24 2.00
N LEU A 139 -14.70 26.11 2.83
CA LEU A 139 -13.27 26.44 2.78
C LEU A 139 -12.42 25.27 3.30
N ALA A 140 -12.77 24.69 4.44
CA ALA A 140 -12.14 23.48 5.00
C ALA A 140 -12.17 22.33 4.00
N LEU A 141 -13.31 22.07 3.34
CA LEU A 141 -13.41 21.07 2.28
C LEU A 141 -12.52 21.41 1.07
N ARG A 142 -12.38 22.69 0.70
CA ARG A 142 -11.52 23.11 -0.41
C ARG A 142 -10.05 22.90 -0.08
N LEU A 143 -9.65 23.22 1.15
CA LEU A 143 -8.29 23.05 1.66
C LEU A 143 -7.97 21.57 1.83
N GLN A 144 -8.87 20.76 2.38
CA GLN A 144 -8.75 19.31 2.46
C GLN A 144 -8.64 18.66 1.06
N LYS A 145 -9.40 19.14 0.07
CA LYS A 145 -9.28 18.69 -1.33
C LYS A 145 -7.95 19.09 -1.97
N SER A 146 -7.45 20.29 -1.69
CA SER A 146 -6.12 20.71 -2.14
C SER A 146 -5.05 19.86 -1.46
N TRP A 147 -5.18 19.60 -0.17
CA TRP A 147 -4.25 18.79 0.62
C TRP A 147 -4.21 17.32 0.16
N LEU A 148 -5.36 16.70 -0.13
CA LEU A 148 -5.43 15.37 -0.78
C LEU A 148 -4.75 15.32 -2.16
N LYS A 149 -4.64 16.45 -2.86
CA LYS A 149 -3.88 16.56 -4.13
C LYS A 149 -2.37 16.68 -3.90
N TRP A 150 -1.95 17.22 -2.75
CA TRP A 150 -0.54 17.46 -2.39
C TRP A 150 0.07 16.35 -1.53
N GLN A 151 -0.74 15.52 -0.87
CA GLN A 151 -0.28 14.29 -0.26
C GLN A 151 0.48 13.47 -1.32
N PRO A 152 1.68 12.94 -1.02
CA PRO A 152 2.54 12.30 -1.99
C PRO A 152 2.01 10.94 -2.42
N ARG A 153 0.80 10.83 -2.99
CA ARG A 153 0.29 9.63 -3.65
C ARG A 153 0.49 8.33 -2.84
N LEU A 154 0.55 8.40 -1.51
CA LEU A 154 0.38 7.22 -0.64
C LEU A 154 -1.03 6.63 -0.87
N ALA A 155 -1.98 7.48 -1.26
CA ALA A 155 -3.28 7.10 -1.83
C ALA A 155 -3.25 6.42 -3.22
N THR A 156 -2.09 6.24 -3.87
CA THR A 156 -2.00 5.51 -5.17
C THR A 156 -1.57 4.05 -5.04
N ALA A 157 -1.27 3.60 -3.82
CA ALA A 157 -1.37 2.19 -3.52
C ALA A 157 -2.85 1.84 -3.55
N ASP A 158 -3.38 1.40 -4.69
CA ASP A 158 -4.76 0.90 -4.82
C ASP A 158 -4.98 -0.18 -3.76
N PRO A 159 -5.68 0.10 -2.64
CA PRO A 159 -5.82 -0.86 -1.55
C PRO A 159 -6.57 -2.11 -2.05
N ALA A 160 -7.41 -1.95 -3.08
CA ALA A 160 -8.08 -3.07 -3.72
C ALA A 160 -7.08 -3.95 -4.50
N ALA A 161 -6.07 -3.38 -5.15
CA ALA A 161 -5.00 -4.16 -5.79
C ALA A 161 -4.20 -4.97 -4.76
N PHE A 162 -3.81 -4.37 -3.64
CA PHE A 162 -3.09 -5.08 -2.56
C PHE A 162 -3.95 -6.18 -1.91
N ASN A 163 -5.23 -5.91 -1.67
CA ASN A 163 -6.19 -6.91 -1.21
C ASN A 163 -6.36 -8.07 -2.22
N ARG A 164 -6.25 -7.82 -3.54
CA ARG A 164 -6.28 -8.91 -4.54
C ARG A 164 -5.09 -9.85 -4.41
N TYR A 165 -3.89 -9.33 -4.15
CA TYR A 165 -2.71 -10.19 -3.97
C TYR A 165 -2.81 -11.03 -2.69
N LEU A 166 -3.22 -10.43 -1.57
CA LEU A 166 -3.47 -11.15 -0.32
C LEU A 166 -4.56 -12.22 -0.48
N ARG A 167 -5.69 -11.90 -1.11
CA ARG A 167 -6.74 -12.89 -1.38
C ARG A 167 -6.23 -14.02 -2.27
N ARG A 168 -5.38 -13.73 -3.26
CA ARG A 168 -4.80 -14.76 -4.12
C ARG A 168 -3.91 -15.71 -3.33
N SER A 169 -2.96 -15.18 -2.55
CA SER A 169 -2.04 -16.00 -1.77
C SER A 169 -2.78 -16.82 -0.71
N ALA A 170 -3.76 -16.20 -0.01
CA ALA A 170 -4.62 -16.89 0.94
C ALA A 170 -5.39 -18.05 0.28
N ASN A 171 -5.99 -17.81 -0.90
CA ASN A 171 -6.71 -18.86 -1.63
C ASN A 171 -5.79 -20.00 -2.10
N GLN A 172 -4.56 -19.70 -2.48
CA GLN A 172 -3.58 -20.72 -2.87
C GLN A 172 -3.18 -21.59 -1.68
N LEU A 173 -2.88 -20.97 -0.53
CA LEU A 173 -2.58 -21.67 0.72
C LEU A 173 -3.77 -22.51 1.17
N PHE A 174 -4.98 -21.94 1.21
CA PHE A 174 -6.19 -22.66 1.61
C PHE A 174 -6.48 -23.87 0.72
N LYS A 175 -6.34 -23.74 -0.61
CA LYS A 175 -6.50 -24.87 -1.53
C LYS A 175 -5.46 -25.96 -1.28
N ALA A 176 -4.21 -25.59 -0.99
CA ALA A 176 -3.16 -26.55 -0.69
C ALA A 176 -3.44 -27.30 0.61
N LEU A 177 -3.88 -26.61 1.66
CA LEU A 177 -4.27 -27.24 2.93
C LEU A 177 -5.47 -28.18 2.75
N ARG A 178 -6.53 -27.73 2.06
CA ARG A 178 -7.70 -28.57 1.80
C ARG A 178 -7.39 -29.82 0.97
N SER A 179 -6.34 -29.79 0.14
CA SER A 179 -5.90 -30.98 -0.59
C SER A 179 -5.25 -32.05 0.30
N LEU A 180 -4.86 -31.71 1.53
CA LEU A 180 -4.33 -32.64 2.52
C LEU A 180 -5.44 -33.39 3.25
N ASP A 181 -6.57 -32.73 3.51
CA ASP A 181 -7.76 -33.30 4.19
C ASP A 181 -8.59 -34.26 3.31
N GLY A 182 -8.19 -34.46 2.05
CA GLY A 182 -8.91 -35.25 1.05
C GLY A 182 -8.40 -36.68 0.87
N VAL A 183 -7.62 -37.20 1.81
CA VAL A 183 -7.16 -38.60 1.88
C VAL A 183 -7.94 -39.35 2.96
#